data_AF-A0A1I0Z325-F1
#
_entry.id   AF-A0A1I0Z325-F1
#
_cell.length_a   1.000
_cell.length_b   1.000
_cell.length_c   1.000
_cell.angle_alpha   90.00
_cell.angle_beta   90.00
_cell.angle_gamma   90.00
#
_symmetry.space_group_name_H-M   'P 1'
#
loop_
_entity.id
_entity.type
_entity.pdbx_description
1 polymer ?
#
loop_
_entity_poly.entity_id
_entity_poly.type
_entity_poly.pdbx_seq_one_letter_code
_entity_poly.pdbx_strand_id
1 'polypeptide(L)' 'MQVDFGELRVKNTDGKFIKIYAIAFVLSHSRYKYVEWQETPFTTRDVLRCHENAFEYYEGITEEIV' A
#
# COMPACT_ATOMS: atom_id res chain seq x y z
N MET A 1 -1.62 2.33 13.21
CA MET A 1 -0.89 2.24 11.93
C MET A 1 -1.44 3.34 11.06
N GLN A 2 -0.59 4.03 10.31
CA GLN A 2 -1.04 5.05 9.36
C GLN A 2 -1.17 4.45 7.97
N VAL A 3 -2.23 4.80 7.25
CA VAL A 3 -2.48 4.35 5.87
C VAL A 3 -2.68 5.58 4.99
N ASP A 4 -1.96 5.64 3.87
CA ASP A 4 -2.03 6.78 2.93
C ASP A 4 -2.08 6.27 1.48
N PHE A 5 -2.67 7.08 0.61
CA PHE A 5 -2.73 6.84 -0.82
C PHE A 5 -1.80 7.80 -1.56
N GLY A 6 -1.12 7.28 -2.58
CA GLY A 6 -0.22 8.05 -3.41
C GLY A 6 -0.51 7.82 -4.89
N GLU A 7 -0.10 8.80 -5.70
CA GLU A 7 -0.04 8.65 -7.15
C GLU A 7 1.40 8.89 -7.61
N LEU A 8 1.92 8.01 -8.47
CA LEU A 8 3.27 8.14 -9.00
C LEU A 8 3.25 8.02 -10.53
N ARG A 9 4.17 8.72 -11.19
CA ARG A 9 4.47 8.49 -12.61
C ARG A 9 5.76 7.69 -12.68
N VAL A 10 5.66 6.46 -13.17
CA VAL A 10 6.80 5.52 -13.28
C VAL A 10 7.00 5.12 -14.73
N LYS A 11 8.20 4.67 -15.06
CA LYS A 11 8.53 4.17 -16.39
C LYS A 11 8.21 2.67 -16.43
N ASN A 12 7.37 2.24 -17.35
CA ASN A 12 7.08 0.82 -17.57
C ASN A 12 8.26 0.13 -18.29
N THR A 13 8.17 -1.18 -18.49
CA THR A 13 9.22 -1.98 -19.17
C THR A 13 9.48 -1.54 -20.62
N ASP A 14 8.48 -0.97 -21.30
CA ASP A 14 8.61 -0.42 -22.67
C ASP A 14 9.18 1.00 -22.71
N GLY A 15 9.49 1.55 -21.54
CA GLY A 15 10.04 2.89 -21.41
C GLY A 15 9.02 4.03 -21.46
N LYS A 16 7.73 3.74 -21.44
CA LYS A 16 6.65 4.74 -21.38
C LYS A 16 6.35 5.13 -19.95
N PHE A 17 6.01 6.39 -19.71
CA PHE A 17 5.54 6.83 -18.41
C PHE A 17 4.07 6.46 -18.22
N ILE A 18 3.79 5.69 -17.18
CA ILE A 18 2.45 5.33 -16.74
C ILE A 18 2.17 5.95 -15.36
N LYS A 19 0.90 6.19 -15.07
CA LYS A 19 0.46 6.57 -13.74
C LYS A 19 0.13 5.30 -12.97
N ILE A 20 0.58 5.21 -11.72
CA ILE A 20 0.21 4.17 -10.77
C ILE A 20 -0.39 4.80 -9.52
N TYR A 21 -1.30 4.07 -8.90
CA TYR A 21 -1.88 4.36 -7.60
C TYR A 21 -1.22 3.46 -6.57
N ALA A 22 -0.76 4.02 -5.47
CA ALA A 22 -0.13 3.30 -4.37
C ALA A 22 -0.95 3.43 -3.09
N ILE A 23 -0.92 2.39 -2.27
CA ILE A 23 -1.38 2.41 -0.87
C ILE A 23 -0.20 2.03 0.02
N ALA A 24 0.06 2.84 1.04
CA ALA A 24 1.19 2.66 1.95
C ALA A 24 0.71 2.51 3.39
N PHE A 25 1.16 1.45 4.04
CA PHE A 25 0.93 1.15 5.45
C PHE A 25 2.20 1.44 6.22
N VAL A 26 2.13 2.34 7.20
CA VAL A 26 3.29 2.80 7.96
C VAL A 26 3.06 2.59 9.45
N LEU A 27 3.91 1.82 10.11
CA LEU A 27 3.86 1.61 11.55
C LEU A 27 4.19 2.92 12.29
N SER A 28 3.37 3.28 13.27
CA SER A 28 3.41 4.61 13.89
C SER A 28 4.71 4.87 14.65
N HIS A 29 5.26 3.86 15.34
CA HIS A 29 6.50 3.97 16.10
C HIS A 29 7.75 3.86 15.21
N SER A 30 7.93 2.72 14.53
CA SER A 30 9.16 2.43 13.76
C SER A 30 9.21 3.08 12.38
N ARG A 31 8.08 3.60 11.89
CA ARG A 31 7.90 4.05 10.49
C ARG A 31 8.17 2.97 9.45
N TYR A 32 8.17 1.70 9.85
CA TYR A 32 8.31 0.57 8.94
C TYR A 32 7.14 0.53 7.96
N LYS A 33 7.41 0.19 6.70
CA LYS A 33 6.47 0.41 5.60
C LYS A 33 6.21 -0.87 4.81
N TYR A 34 4.95 -1.04 4.45
CA TYR A 34 4.48 -1.97 3.44
C TYR A 34 3.72 -1.17 2.39
N VAL A 35 3.97 -1.43 1.10
CA VAL A 35 3.38 -0.65 0.01
C VAL A 35 2.94 -1.58 -1.11
N GLU A 36 1.73 -1.37 -1.59
CA GLU A 36 1.23 -1.98 -2.82
C GLU A 36 0.87 -0.89 -3.84
N TRP A 37 0.92 -1.24 -5.12
CA TRP A 37 0.53 -0.33 -6.21
C TRP A 37 -0.14 -1.06 -7.37
N GLN A 38 -0.97 -0.33 -8.10
CA GLN A 38 -1.69 -0.81 -9.29
C GLN A 38 -1.92 0.33 -10.29
N GLU A 39 -2.20 -0.02 -11.55
CA GLU A 39 -2.42 0.96 -12.63
C GLU A 39 -3.80 1.60 -12.59
N THR A 40 -4.75 0.99 -11.88
CA THR A 40 -6.14 1.46 -11.73
C THR A 40 -6.39 2.05 -10.34
N PRO A 41 -7.33 3.01 -10.19
CA PRO A 41 -7.74 3.49 -8.87
C PRO A 41 -8.18 2.35 -7.94
N PHE A 42 -7.91 2.49 -6.64
CA PHE A 42 -8.30 1.49 -5.66
C PHE A 42 -9.82 1.43 -5.47
N THR A 43 -10.36 0.21 -5.48
CA THR A 43 -11.71 -0.08 -5.00
C THR A 43 -11.67 -0.46 -3.52
N THR A 44 -12.82 -0.45 -2.83
CA THR A 44 -12.93 -0.94 -1.45
C THR A 44 -12.39 -2.36 -1.30
N ARG A 45 -12.63 -3.23 -2.29
CA ARG A 45 -12.14 -4.61 -2.27
C ARG A 45 -10.62 -4.68 -2.34
N ASP A 46 -9.99 -3.82 -3.13
CA ASP A 46 -8.54 -3.73 -3.21
C ASP A 46 -7.95 -3.28 -1.88
N VAL A 47 -8.56 -2.27 -1.24
CA VAL A 47 -8.12 -1.77 0.06
C VAL A 47 -8.19 -2.85 1.14
N LEU A 48 -9.27 -3.63 1.19
CA LEU A 48 -9.39 -4.75 2.14
C LEU A 48 -8.29 -5.79 1.93
N ARG A 49 -8.06 -6.21 0.68
CA ARG A 49 -6.99 -7.15 0.32
C ARG A 49 -5.62 -6.62 0.72
N CYS A 50 -5.35 -5.33 0.48
CA CYS A 50 -4.07 -4.73 0.86
C CYS A 50 -3.87 -4.67 2.39
N HIS A 51 -4.94 -4.51 3.18
CA HIS A 51 -4.84 -4.59 4.64
C HIS A 51 -4.49 -6.01 5.10
N GLU A 52 -5.17 -7.04 4.55
CA GLU A 52 -4.88 -8.44 4.86
C GLU A 52 -3.43 -8.80 4.55
N ASN A 53 -2.95 -8.42 3.36
CA ASN A 53 -1.56 -8.60 2.96
C ASN A 53 -0.57 -7.84 3.85
N ALA A 54 -0.91 -6.63 4.29
CA ALA A 54 -0.06 -5.85 5.19
C ALA A 54 0.07 -6.54 6.55
N PHE A 55 -1.02 -7.10 7.09
CA PHE A 55 -0.96 -7.87 8.33
C PHE A 55 -0.14 -9.15 8.17
N GLU A 56 -0.29 -9.87 7.07
CA GLU A 56 0.56 -11.04 6.78
C GLU A 56 2.04 -10.65 6.69
N TYR A 57 2.35 -9.54 6.01
CA TYR A 57 3.72 -9.00 5.91
C TYR A 57 4.31 -8.61 7.26
N TYR A 58 3.49 -8.05 8.17
CA TYR A 58 3.89 -7.72 9.53
C TYR A 58 3.79 -8.91 10.50
N GLU A 59 3.53 -10.12 9.99
CA GLU A 59 3.43 -11.37 10.74
C GLU A 59 2.31 -11.41 11.78
N GLY A 60 1.24 -10.63 11.56
CA GLY A 60 0.03 -10.70 12.36
C GLY A 60 -0.73 -9.38 12.51
N ILE A 61 -1.69 -9.41 13.43
CA ILE A 61 -2.57 -8.29 13.78
C ILE A 61 -2.33 -7.99 15.26
N THR A 62 -2.06 -6.73 15.58
CA THR A 62 -1.90 -6.28 16.97
C THR A 62 -3.26 -6.20 17.67
N GLU A 63 -3.28 -6.34 19.00
CA GLU A 63 -4.52 -6.17 19.79
C GLU A 63 -5.12 -4.77 19.63
N GLU A 64 -4.27 -3.75 19.49
CA GLU A 64 -4.64 -2.37 19.23
C GLU A 64 -3.83 -1.82 18.04
N ILE A 65 -4.49 -1.09 17.15
CA ILE A 65 -3.86 -0.40 16.02
C ILE A 65 -3.99 1.11 16.26
N VAL A 66 -2.86 1.78 16.50
CA VAL A 66 -2.78 3.23 16.78
C VAL A 66 -2.17 3.99 15.62
#